data_AF-A0AAV5X9U1-F1
#
_entry.id   AF-A0AAV5X9U1-F1
#
_cell.length_a   1.000
_cell.length_b   1.000
_cell.length_c   1.000
_cell.angle_alpha   90.00
_cell.angle_beta   90.00
_cell.angle_gamma   90.00
#
_symmetry.space_group_name_H-M   'P 1'
#
loop_
_entity.id
_entity.type
_entity.pdbx_description
1 polymer ?
#
loop_
_entity_poly.entity_id
_entity_poly.type
_entity_poly.pdbx_seq_one_letter_code
_entity_poly.pdbx_strand_id
1 'polypeptide(L)'
;MRRISRHELAARWLLHVMRLAVARPRRLFRLVRRAPAAWREEGLVGLKTRARAEMLGTPKVSGTDYRTWIRRYDGLSQEDREAIERRIAALAWRPRFSLLMRIGDPIERRVRQAIDSVLGQLYACWELCVIVGPSVRPDLERVLEEYRRRDPRIRLEREPRARDATARAWSGDFVADLGEEDVLPAHALFTVAAALAERPDTDLFYTDEDRIDERGDRADPHFKPDWNLDLLLSHNYLGRLVICRASLADRVDGMACGSRRTHDDLGYVTALRLAELTTGDRIHHIPHVLYHRRYDPAVTGAVGGERAREAVRSYFERRGGGVEVTAIGDGRASHRLHYPLPAARPLVSLIIPSRDRCQLLNACVSSIVARSDYRPFELVIVDNGSREPDALAYLEQIGRDPRVRIVRDPQPFNFSALINAGVRAAAGEVVGLMNSDAMVISPGWLSEMVSHALRPEVGVVGAKLSYPDDTIQHAGIVVGIHGVCGHVHRHRTRDAAGYTGRARVVQQLSAVTAACMVMRREIFDAVGGFDEHNLAIAFNDIDLCLRVRALGYRTVWTPWAELYHREGASRGADYLTSPRFAQEIAYMKRRWASELAADPFYNPNLTLTGEDFELSFPPRVVKPWRVC
;
A
#
# COMPACT_ATOMS: atom_id res chain seq x y z
N MET A 1 28.56 13.04 43.50
CA MET A 1 28.46 12.98 42.02
C MET A 1 29.20 14.17 41.41
N ARG A 2 30.37 13.96 40.77
CA ARG A 2 31.11 15.04 40.10
C ARG A 2 30.41 15.45 38.80
N ARG A 3 30.04 16.73 38.66
CA ARG A 3 29.47 17.29 37.41
C ARG A 3 30.58 17.36 36.36
N ILE A 4 30.45 16.57 35.30
CA ILE A 4 31.36 16.58 34.14
C ILE A 4 31.17 17.91 33.40
N SER A 5 32.27 18.59 33.09
CA SER A 5 32.22 19.90 32.43
C SER A 5 31.86 19.78 30.93
N ARG A 6 31.26 20.83 30.36
CA ARG A 6 30.90 20.87 28.92
C ARG A 6 32.10 20.66 28.00
N HIS A 7 33.31 21.01 28.46
CA HIS A 7 34.55 20.83 27.71
C HIS A 7 35.03 19.37 27.69
N GLU A 8 34.84 18.62 28.78
CA GLU A 8 35.16 17.18 28.83
C GLU A 8 34.21 16.34 27.96
N LEU A 9 32.93 16.71 27.88
CA LEU A 9 31.96 16.09 26.98
C LEU A 9 32.29 16.34 25.51
N ALA A 10 32.76 17.55 25.18
CA ALA A 10 33.19 17.89 23.82
C ALA A 10 34.46 17.13 23.42
N ALA A 11 35.46 17.05 24.32
CA ALA A 11 36.70 16.33 24.07
C ALA A 11 36.48 14.81 23.90
N ARG A 12 35.62 14.20 24.73
CA ARG A 12 35.23 12.78 24.61
C ARG A 12 34.48 12.48 23.32
N TRP A 13 33.62 13.41 22.88
CA TRP A 13 32.93 13.29 21.59
C TRP A 13 33.89 13.39 20.41
N LEU A 14 34.85 14.34 20.45
CA LEU A 14 35.85 14.51 19.41
C LEU A 14 36.75 13.27 19.25
N LEU A 15 37.22 12.71 20.37
CA LEU A 15 38.01 11.47 20.40
C LEU A 15 37.21 10.26 19.87
N HIS A 16 35.90 10.20 20.14
CA HIS A 16 35.02 9.14 19.64
C HIS A 16 34.80 9.26 18.12
N VAL A 17 34.59 10.47 17.61
CA VAL A 17 34.47 10.75 16.17
C VAL A 17 35.77 10.46 15.44
N MET A 18 36.93 10.80 16.03
CA MET A 18 38.24 10.49 15.45
C MET A 18 38.55 8.98 15.45
N ARG A 19 38.07 8.20 16.43
CA ARG A 19 38.18 6.73 16.39
C ARG A 19 37.31 6.10 15.29
N LEU A 20 36.11 6.64 15.04
CA LEU A 20 35.23 6.18 13.96
C LEU A 20 35.73 6.59 12.56
N ALA A 21 36.43 7.72 12.48
CA ALA A 21 37.07 8.24 11.27
C ALA A 21 38.16 7.31 10.70
N VAL A 22 38.92 6.64 11.58
CA VAL A 22 39.96 5.66 11.19
C VAL A 22 39.34 4.37 10.61
N ALA A 23 38.12 4.01 11.01
CA ALA A 23 37.46 2.78 10.56
C ALA A 23 36.63 2.94 9.25
N ARG A 24 36.24 4.17 8.87
CA ARG A 24 35.33 4.43 7.72
C ARG A 24 35.67 5.74 6.97
N PRO A 25 36.81 5.82 6.27
CA PRO A 25 37.35 7.06 5.69
C PRO A 25 36.42 7.72 4.64
N ARG A 26 35.66 6.92 3.88
CA ARG A 26 34.70 7.44 2.87
C ARG A 26 33.51 8.21 3.47
N ARG A 27 33.10 7.90 4.70
CA ARG A 27 31.97 8.58 5.37
C ARG A 27 32.40 9.88 6.04
N LEU A 28 33.59 9.88 6.64
CA LEU A 28 34.22 11.10 7.13
C LEU A 28 34.38 12.14 6.02
N PHE A 29 34.82 11.71 4.83
CA PHE A 29 34.99 12.62 3.69
C PHE A 29 33.66 13.29 3.26
N ARG A 30 32.53 12.56 3.28
CA ARG A 30 31.21 13.15 3.01
C ARG A 30 30.76 14.14 4.09
N LEU A 31 31.00 13.79 5.35
CA LEU A 31 30.67 14.66 6.48
C LEU A 31 31.46 15.97 6.42
N VAL A 32 32.77 15.89 6.17
CA VAL A 32 33.65 17.08 6.04
C VAL A 32 33.22 17.96 4.87
N ARG A 33 32.81 17.36 3.74
CA ARG A 33 32.30 18.11 2.58
C ARG A 33 30.97 18.83 2.83
N ARG A 34 30.13 18.30 3.74
CA ARG A 34 28.78 18.82 4.04
C ARG A 34 28.69 19.64 5.33
N ALA A 35 29.73 19.60 6.16
CA ALA A 35 29.80 20.31 7.43
C ALA A 35 29.61 21.84 7.34
N PRO A 36 30.16 22.56 6.32
CA PRO A 36 29.96 24.00 6.20
C PRO A 36 28.50 24.38 5.94
N ALA A 37 27.77 23.58 5.16
CA ALA A 37 26.35 23.80 4.86
C ALA A 37 25.48 23.49 6.09
N ALA A 38 25.73 22.36 6.75
CA ALA A 38 25.01 21.95 7.97
C ALA A 38 25.17 22.96 9.13
N TRP A 39 26.34 23.60 9.24
CA TRP A 39 26.56 24.66 10.23
C TRP A 39 25.80 25.95 9.91
N ARG A 40 25.73 26.35 8.63
CA ARG A 40 25.03 27.58 8.21
C ARG A 40 23.51 27.46 8.33
N GLU A 41 22.96 26.28 8.02
CA GLU A 41 21.51 26.04 8.04
C GLU A 41 20.95 25.81 9.46
N GLU A 42 21.71 25.13 10.33
CA GLU A 42 21.17 24.57 11.58
C GLU A 42 22.12 24.71 12.79
N GLY A 43 23.24 25.42 12.63
CA GLY A 43 24.22 25.69 13.70
C GLY A 43 24.92 24.46 14.28
N LEU A 44 25.48 24.62 15.48
CA LEU A 44 26.23 23.60 16.24
C LEU A 44 25.42 22.33 16.51
N VAL A 45 24.08 22.44 16.54
CA VAL A 45 23.14 21.35 16.80
C VAL A 45 22.91 20.53 15.53
N GLY A 46 22.61 21.16 14.39
CA GLY A 46 22.44 20.45 13.12
C GLY A 46 23.71 19.78 12.61
N LEU A 47 24.87 20.41 12.82
CA LEU A 47 26.15 19.77 12.53
C LEU A 47 26.35 18.50 13.37
N LYS A 48 25.97 18.50 14.66
CA LYS A 48 26.03 17.32 15.52
C LYS A 48 25.02 16.24 15.11
N THR A 49 23.83 16.63 14.66
CA THR A 49 22.77 15.71 14.23
C THR A 49 23.14 15.01 12.91
N ARG A 50 23.62 15.75 11.91
CA ARG A 50 24.09 15.18 10.64
C ARG A 50 25.39 14.40 10.81
N ALA A 51 26.33 14.88 11.65
CA ALA A 51 27.51 14.12 12.03
C ALA A 51 27.15 12.80 12.72
N ARG A 52 26.13 12.79 13.59
CA ARG A 52 25.58 11.56 14.17
C ARG A 52 24.99 10.65 13.10
N ALA A 53 24.09 11.13 12.25
CA ALA A 53 23.44 10.33 11.21
C ALA A 53 24.45 9.70 10.21
N GLU A 54 25.48 10.46 9.82
CA GLU A 54 26.43 10.05 8.77
C GLU A 54 27.57 9.18 9.33
N MET A 55 28.05 9.45 10.55
CA MET A 55 29.11 8.65 11.20
C MET A 55 28.59 7.41 11.94
N LEU A 56 27.42 7.49 12.57
CA LEU A 56 26.87 6.34 13.32
C LEU A 56 26.09 5.39 12.39
N GLY A 57 25.72 5.81 11.17
CA GLY A 57 24.47 5.31 10.60
C GLY A 57 23.32 5.59 11.58
N THR A 58 22.10 5.16 11.31
CA THR A 58 21.24 4.87 12.45
C THR A 58 21.94 3.74 13.22
N PRO A 59 22.31 3.93 14.50
CA PRO A 59 22.40 2.77 15.36
C PRO A 59 21.02 2.11 15.23
N LYS A 60 20.95 0.82 14.89
CA LYS A 60 19.77 0.04 15.26
C LYS A 60 19.68 0.17 16.77
N VAL A 61 18.90 1.15 17.24
CA VAL A 61 18.51 1.24 18.63
C VAL A 61 17.79 -0.07 18.89
N SER A 62 18.32 -0.87 19.81
CA SER A 62 17.80 -2.17 20.21
C SER A 62 16.48 -2.00 20.99
N GLY A 63 15.49 -1.36 20.36
CA GLY A 63 14.21 -0.95 20.94
C GLY A 63 13.13 -0.55 19.93
N THR A 64 13.40 -0.59 18.62
CA THR A 64 12.41 -0.43 17.54
C THR A 64 12.10 -1.76 16.82
N ASP A 65 12.34 -2.88 17.50
CA ASP A 65 11.99 -4.19 16.98
C ASP A 65 10.52 -4.53 17.28
N TYR A 66 9.97 -5.44 16.47
CA TYR A 66 8.57 -5.85 16.59
C TYR A 66 8.25 -6.47 17.96
N ARG A 67 9.21 -7.15 18.59
CA ARG A 67 9.07 -7.69 19.96
C ARG A 67 8.81 -6.59 20.99
N THR A 68 9.52 -5.47 20.89
CA THR A 68 9.30 -4.32 21.77
C THR A 68 7.97 -3.64 21.49
N TRP A 69 7.57 -3.56 20.22
CA TRP A 69 6.26 -3.06 19.82
C TRP A 69 5.12 -3.89 20.43
N ILE A 70 5.18 -5.22 20.32
CA ILE A 70 4.20 -6.14 20.92
C ILE A 70 4.08 -5.92 22.42
N ARG A 71 5.21 -5.95 23.15
CA ARG A 71 5.20 -5.80 24.62
C ARG A 71 4.56 -4.50 25.09
N ARG A 72 4.68 -3.43 24.31
CA ARG A 72 4.17 -2.10 24.70
C ARG A 72 2.73 -1.87 24.29
N TYR A 73 2.33 -2.36 23.13
CA TYR A 73 1.09 -1.92 22.50
C TYR A 73 0.10 -3.04 22.24
N ASP A 74 0.56 -4.26 21.95
CA ASP A 74 -0.30 -5.38 21.54
C ASP A 74 -0.57 -6.40 22.66
N GLY A 75 0.17 -6.32 23.77
CA GLY A 75 -0.07 -7.15 24.95
C GLY A 75 -1.44 -6.88 25.60
N LEU A 76 -1.98 -7.88 26.30
CA LEU A 76 -3.27 -7.80 27.00
C LEU A 76 -3.05 -7.86 28.52
N SER A 77 -3.31 -6.74 29.20
CA SER A 77 -3.27 -6.65 30.66
C SER A 77 -4.54 -7.21 31.31
N GLN A 78 -4.54 -7.36 32.64
CA GLN A 78 -5.75 -7.75 33.38
C GLN A 78 -6.85 -6.69 33.26
N GLU A 79 -6.49 -5.40 33.31
CA GLU A 79 -7.43 -4.29 33.11
C GLU A 79 -8.05 -4.32 31.70
N ASP A 80 -7.24 -4.63 30.67
CA ASP A 80 -7.75 -4.79 29.30
C ASP A 80 -8.77 -5.94 29.21
N ARG A 81 -8.54 -7.07 29.91
CA ARG A 81 -9.49 -8.20 29.94
C ARG A 81 -10.82 -7.82 30.58
N GLU A 82 -10.78 -7.15 31.73
CA GLU A 82 -11.99 -6.68 32.42
C GLU A 82 -12.76 -5.64 31.59
N ALA A 83 -12.04 -4.76 30.86
CA ALA A 83 -12.67 -3.82 29.94
C ALA A 83 -13.37 -4.52 28.76
N ILE A 84 -12.74 -5.57 28.20
CA ILE A 84 -13.34 -6.42 27.17
C ILE A 84 -14.61 -7.09 27.72
N GLU A 85 -14.56 -7.69 28.90
CA GLU A 85 -15.71 -8.35 29.53
C GLU A 85 -16.90 -7.40 29.72
N ARG A 86 -16.64 -6.18 30.21
CA ARG A 86 -17.67 -5.14 30.33
C ARG A 86 -18.28 -4.77 28.99
N ARG A 87 -17.47 -4.63 27.93
CA ARG A 87 -17.99 -4.33 26.59
C ARG A 87 -18.77 -5.48 25.98
N ILE A 88 -18.32 -6.73 26.17
CA ILE A 88 -19.09 -7.92 25.77
C ILE A 88 -20.46 -7.90 26.46
N ALA A 89 -20.50 -7.58 27.76
CA ALA A 89 -21.74 -7.47 28.51
C ALA A 89 -22.70 -6.44 27.90
N ALA A 90 -22.17 -5.32 27.41
CA ALA A 90 -22.91 -4.21 26.82
C ALA A 90 -23.31 -4.37 25.34
N LEU A 91 -22.85 -5.42 24.64
CA LEU A 91 -23.24 -5.65 23.24
C LEU A 91 -24.74 -5.95 23.13
N ALA A 92 -25.46 -5.14 22.34
CA ALA A 92 -26.89 -5.33 22.07
C ALA A 92 -27.17 -6.61 21.27
N TRP A 93 -26.26 -6.97 20.37
CA TRP A 93 -26.28 -8.23 19.63
C TRP A 93 -24.91 -8.89 19.72
N ARG A 94 -24.91 -10.20 19.98
CA ARG A 94 -23.70 -11.02 20.08
C ARG A 94 -23.68 -12.02 18.92
N PRO A 95 -23.07 -11.66 17.77
CA PRO A 95 -22.98 -12.58 16.64
C PRO A 95 -22.25 -13.86 17.04
N ARG A 96 -22.71 -15.01 16.54
CA ARG A 96 -21.99 -16.28 16.66
C ARG A 96 -21.00 -16.44 15.50
N PHE A 97 -19.74 -16.70 15.81
CA PHE A 97 -18.71 -16.99 14.80
C PHE A 97 -18.54 -18.50 14.60
N SER A 98 -18.60 -18.97 13.37
CA SER A 98 -18.23 -20.34 12.99
C SER A 98 -16.81 -20.34 12.42
N LEU A 99 -15.88 -20.97 13.14
CA LEU A 99 -14.51 -21.15 12.68
C LEU A 99 -14.39 -22.51 11.99
N LEU A 100 -14.08 -22.51 10.71
CA LEU A 100 -13.83 -23.73 9.94
C LEU A 100 -12.36 -24.09 10.07
N MET A 101 -12.05 -25.35 10.40
CA MET A 101 -10.68 -25.83 10.50
C MET A 101 -10.57 -27.19 9.82
N ARG A 102 -9.84 -27.26 8.71
CA ARG A 102 -9.63 -28.53 8.00
C ARG A 102 -8.31 -29.17 8.44
N ILE A 103 -8.43 -30.39 8.96
CA ILE A 103 -7.30 -31.19 9.41
C ILE A 103 -6.82 -32.13 8.30
N GLY A 104 -5.58 -31.98 7.89
CA GLY A 104 -4.87 -32.86 6.97
C GLY A 104 -3.94 -33.82 7.73
N ASP A 105 -2.65 -33.48 7.77
CA ASP A 105 -1.64 -34.21 8.57
C ASP A 105 -0.69 -33.23 9.29
N PRO A 106 -1.22 -32.34 10.15
CA PRO A 106 -0.44 -31.32 10.86
C PRO A 106 0.27 -31.88 12.10
N ILE A 107 1.21 -31.14 12.67
CA ILE A 107 1.89 -31.54 13.92
C ILE A 107 0.90 -31.44 15.09
N GLU A 108 0.71 -32.53 15.86
CA GLU A 108 -0.28 -32.61 16.95
C GLU A 108 -0.21 -31.43 17.90
N ARG A 109 1.00 -31.10 18.39
CA ARG A 109 1.23 -29.97 19.32
C ARG A 109 0.67 -28.65 18.76
N ARG A 110 0.80 -28.42 17.46
CA ARG A 110 0.35 -27.18 16.81
C ARG A 110 -1.17 -27.15 16.67
N VAL A 111 -1.80 -28.30 16.41
CA VAL A 111 -3.27 -28.43 16.43
C VAL A 111 -3.83 -28.14 17.81
N ARG A 112 -3.22 -28.70 18.86
CA ARG A 112 -3.60 -28.41 20.25
C ARG A 112 -3.55 -26.91 20.53
N GLN A 113 -2.45 -26.25 20.17
CA GLN A 113 -2.30 -24.79 20.31
C GLN A 113 -3.35 -24.00 19.52
N ALA A 114 -3.69 -24.42 18.30
CA ALA A 114 -4.73 -23.79 17.50
C ALA A 114 -6.10 -23.88 18.18
N ILE A 115 -6.51 -25.09 18.61
CA ILE A 115 -7.79 -25.31 19.30
C ILE A 115 -7.82 -24.59 20.67
N ASP A 116 -6.74 -24.65 21.44
CA ASP A 116 -6.62 -23.96 22.72
C ASP A 116 -6.73 -22.44 22.55
N SER A 117 -6.28 -21.88 21.43
CA SER A 117 -6.42 -20.44 21.13
C SER A 117 -7.86 -20.01 20.87
N VAL A 118 -8.69 -20.92 20.34
CA VAL A 118 -10.14 -20.73 20.18
C VAL A 118 -10.84 -20.86 21.54
N LEU A 119 -10.48 -21.87 22.32
CA LEU A 119 -11.00 -22.04 23.69
C LEU A 119 -10.65 -20.86 24.60
N GLY A 120 -9.49 -20.23 24.38
CA GLY A 120 -9.01 -19.07 25.11
C GLY A 120 -9.61 -17.72 24.68
N GLN A 121 -10.54 -17.68 23.72
CA GLN A 121 -11.20 -16.44 23.33
C GLN A 121 -12.05 -15.87 24.49
N LEU A 122 -11.90 -14.57 24.77
CA LEU A 122 -12.70 -13.85 25.76
C LEU A 122 -14.17 -13.72 25.33
N TYR A 123 -14.40 -13.68 24.01
CA TYR A 123 -15.74 -13.69 23.43
C TYR A 123 -16.20 -15.13 23.23
N ALA A 124 -17.25 -15.56 23.93
CA ALA A 124 -17.63 -16.97 24.01
C ALA A 124 -18.63 -17.45 22.93
N CYS A 125 -19.21 -16.54 22.13
CA CYS A 125 -20.20 -16.89 21.11
C CYS A 125 -19.51 -17.36 19.82
N TRP A 126 -18.99 -18.59 19.85
CA TRP A 126 -18.36 -19.24 18.70
C TRP A 126 -18.68 -20.73 18.65
N GLU A 127 -18.46 -21.32 17.47
CA GLU A 127 -18.29 -22.76 17.29
C GLU A 127 -17.04 -23.03 16.45
N LEU A 128 -16.42 -24.19 16.68
CA LEU A 128 -15.28 -24.66 15.92
C LEU A 128 -15.70 -25.91 15.14
N CYS A 129 -15.76 -25.79 13.82
CA CYS A 129 -16.18 -26.85 12.92
C CYS A 129 -14.94 -27.47 12.28
N VAL A 130 -14.52 -28.60 12.84
CA VAL A 130 -13.31 -29.32 12.43
C VAL A 130 -13.67 -30.34 11.34
N ILE A 131 -13.14 -30.13 10.15
CA ILE A 131 -13.30 -31.04 9.01
C ILE A 131 -12.12 -32.00 8.98
N VAL A 132 -12.37 -33.25 9.33
CA VAL A 132 -11.35 -34.31 9.44
C VAL A 132 -11.12 -34.93 8.07
N GLY A 133 -9.93 -34.70 7.50
CA GLY A 133 -9.54 -35.26 6.21
C GLY A 133 -9.32 -36.79 6.26
N PRO A 134 -9.33 -37.46 5.10
CA PRO A 134 -9.25 -38.93 5.01
C PRO A 134 -7.90 -39.51 5.45
N SER A 135 -6.86 -38.68 5.52
CA SER A 135 -5.48 -39.10 5.84
C SER A 135 -5.06 -38.77 7.27
N VAL A 136 -5.99 -38.34 8.12
CA VAL A 136 -5.70 -38.00 9.52
C VAL A 136 -5.29 -39.25 10.29
N ARG A 137 -4.17 -39.16 11.00
CA ARG A 137 -3.62 -40.25 11.80
C ARG A 137 -4.44 -40.54 13.08
N PRO A 138 -4.52 -41.79 13.56
CA PRO A 138 -5.38 -42.17 14.70
C PRO A 138 -5.06 -41.45 16.03
N ASP A 139 -3.80 -41.11 16.27
CA ASP A 139 -3.39 -40.31 17.43
C ASP A 139 -4.00 -38.92 17.39
N LEU A 140 -4.03 -38.28 16.21
CA LEU A 140 -4.64 -36.97 16.02
C LEU A 140 -6.17 -37.05 16.09
N GLU A 141 -6.80 -38.10 15.55
CA GLU A 141 -8.26 -38.31 15.73
C GLU A 141 -8.64 -38.39 17.22
N ARG A 142 -7.82 -39.08 18.03
CA ARG A 142 -8.01 -39.17 19.49
C ARG A 142 -7.89 -37.81 20.16
N VAL A 143 -6.96 -36.95 19.72
CA VAL A 143 -6.86 -35.56 20.21
C VAL A 143 -8.10 -34.74 19.87
N LEU A 144 -8.60 -34.84 18.63
CA LEU A 144 -9.80 -34.11 18.22
C LEU A 144 -11.03 -34.54 19.04
N GLU A 145 -11.17 -35.84 19.29
CA GLU A 145 -12.26 -36.39 20.11
C GLU A 145 -12.14 -35.99 21.60
N GLU A 146 -10.92 -35.88 22.14
CA GLU A 146 -10.66 -35.33 23.47
C GLU A 146 -11.22 -33.90 23.59
N TYR A 147 -10.91 -33.04 22.61
CA TYR A 147 -11.42 -31.66 22.59
C TYR A 147 -12.94 -31.58 22.41
N ARG A 148 -13.52 -32.40 21.52
CA ARG A 148 -14.97 -32.47 21.30
C ARG A 148 -15.72 -32.82 22.59
N ARG A 149 -15.16 -33.70 23.43
CA ARG A 149 -15.74 -34.07 24.74
C ARG A 149 -15.56 -32.97 25.78
N ARG A 150 -14.48 -32.20 25.68
CA ARG A 150 -14.16 -31.11 26.62
C ARG A 150 -15.05 -29.88 26.41
N ASP A 151 -15.41 -29.56 25.17
CA ASP A 151 -16.25 -28.39 24.86
C ASP A 151 -17.25 -28.71 23.73
N PRO A 152 -18.58 -28.64 24.00
CA PRO A 152 -19.61 -28.98 23.02
C PRO A 152 -19.69 -28.02 21.83
N ARG A 153 -19.03 -26.86 21.88
CA ARG A 153 -18.93 -25.92 20.75
C ARG A 153 -17.97 -26.42 19.67
N ILE A 154 -17.16 -27.45 19.96
CA ILE A 154 -16.28 -28.09 19.00
C ILE A 154 -17.05 -29.23 18.32
N ARG A 155 -17.21 -29.13 16.99
CA ARG A 155 -17.89 -30.10 16.15
C ARG A 155 -16.87 -30.77 15.25
N LEU A 156 -16.99 -32.10 15.10
CA LEU A 156 -16.16 -32.87 14.18
C LEU A 156 -17.03 -33.38 13.04
N GLU A 157 -16.63 -33.09 11.82
CA GLU A 157 -17.28 -33.58 10.60
C GLU A 157 -16.23 -34.30 9.75
N ARG A 158 -16.54 -35.51 9.26
CA ARG A 158 -15.65 -36.21 8.34
C ARG A 158 -15.85 -35.64 6.95
N GLU A 159 -14.76 -35.39 6.24
CA GLU A 159 -14.83 -34.93 4.87
C GLU A 159 -15.57 -35.95 3.98
N PRO A 160 -16.61 -35.54 3.24
CA PRO A 160 -17.26 -36.43 2.29
C PRO A 160 -16.29 -36.84 1.18
N ARG A 161 -16.39 -38.08 0.71
CA ARG A 161 -15.51 -38.61 -0.36
C ARG A 161 -15.65 -37.86 -1.70
N ALA A 162 -16.72 -37.07 -1.89
CA ALA A 162 -16.94 -36.23 -3.05
C ALA A 162 -16.49 -34.78 -2.76
N ARG A 163 -15.70 -34.18 -3.65
CA ARG A 163 -15.10 -32.83 -3.50
C ARG A 163 -16.12 -31.67 -3.46
N ASP A 164 -17.36 -31.90 -3.89
CA ASP A 164 -18.31 -30.82 -4.22
C ASP A 164 -19.43 -30.62 -3.19
N ALA A 165 -19.38 -31.28 -2.04
CA ALA A 165 -20.41 -31.12 -1.01
C ALA A 165 -19.78 -30.88 0.36
N THR A 166 -19.27 -29.67 0.61
CA THR A 166 -19.34 -29.18 1.99
C THR A 166 -20.82 -28.90 2.26
N ALA A 167 -21.54 -29.92 2.74
CA ALA A 167 -22.79 -29.68 3.45
C ALA A 167 -22.52 -28.56 4.45
N ARG A 168 -23.42 -27.57 4.54
CA ARG A 168 -23.23 -26.35 5.33
C ARG A 168 -22.70 -26.69 6.73
N ALA A 169 -21.39 -26.52 6.93
CA ALA A 169 -20.69 -26.94 8.14
C ALA A 169 -20.81 -25.90 9.26
N TRP A 170 -21.45 -24.75 9.01
CA TRP A 170 -21.57 -23.62 9.93
C TRP A 170 -23.03 -23.30 10.27
N SER A 171 -23.24 -22.85 11.51
CA SER A 171 -24.52 -22.38 12.06
C SER A 171 -24.45 -20.95 12.61
N GLY A 172 -23.28 -20.34 12.66
CA GLY A 172 -23.07 -18.98 13.12
C GLY A 172 -23.53 -17.92 12.11
N ASP A 173 -23.59 -16.67 12.58
CA ASP A 173 -23.91 -15.49 11.80
C ASP A 173 -22.76 -15.06 10.88
N PHE A 174 -21.54 -15.41 11.26
CA PHE A 174 -20.31 -15.14 10.52
C PHE A 174 -19.44 -16.39 10.46
N VAL A 175 -18.68 -16.52 9.38
CA VAL A 175 -17.85 -17.69 9.09
C VAL A 175 -16.45 -17.25 8.72
N ALA A 176 -15.45 -17.96 9.24
CA ALA A 176 -14.05 -17.71 8.91
C ALA A 176 -13.27 -19.03 8.85
N ASP A 177 -12.22 -19.05 8.03
CA ASP A 177 -11.29 -20.17 7.96
C ASP A 177 -10.14 -19.96 8.96
N LEU A 178 -9.80 -21.01 9.71
CA LEU A 178 -8.71 -21.06 10.67
C LEU A 178 -7.77 -22.21 10.30
N GLY A 179 -6.51 -21.85 10.04
CA GLY A 179 -5.46 -22.81 9.75
C GLY A 179 -5.24 -23.78 10.91
N GLU A 180 -5.09 -25.06 10.57
CA GLU A 180 -4.91 -26.18 11.52
C GLU A 180 -3.67 -26.08 12.45
N GLU A 181 -2.78 -25.11 12.22
CA GLU A 181 -1.58 -24.86 13.03
C GLU A 181 -1.43 -23.41 13.49
N ASP A 182 -2.39 -22.56 13.12
CA ASP A 182 -2.39 -21.12 13.35
C ASP A 182 -3.13 -20.77 14.65
N VAL A 183 -2.86 -19.57 15.20
CA VAL A 183 -3.31 -19.18 16.54
C VAL A 183 -4.03 -17.84 16.49
N LEU A 184 -5.13 -17.72 17.24
CA LEU A 184 -5.82 -16.45 17.45
C LEU A 184 -5.42 -15.84 18.80
N PRO A 185 -5.15 -14.52 18.89
CA PRO A 185 -5.05 -13.85 20.17
C PRO A 185 -6.40 -13.84 20.89
N ALA A 186 -6.40 -13.86 22.22
CA ALA A 186 -7.59 -14.04 23.06
C ALA A 186 -8.72 -12.99 22.85
N HIS A 187 -8.40 -11.85 22.23
CA HIS A 187 -9.33 -10.75 21.96
C HIS A 187 -9.79 -10.68 20.50
N ALA A 188 -9.44 -11.65 19.64
CA ALA A 188 -9.73 -11.63 18.21
C ALA A 188 -11.23 -11.55 17.92
N LEU A 189 -12.01 -12.51 18.42
CA LEU A 189 -13.45 -12.56 18.14
C LEU A 189 -14.21 -11.40 18.77
N PHE A 190 -13.78 -10.94 19.96
CA PHE A 190 -14.34 -9.73 20.57
C PHE A 190 -14.12 -8.51 19.69
N THR A 191 -12.91 -8.35 19.15
CA THR A 191 -12.56 -7.16 18.35
C THR A 191 -13.42 -7.08 17.09
N VAL A 192 -13.71 -8.23 16.47
CA VAL A 192 -14.61 -8.31 15.32
C VAL A 192 -16.05 -8.00 15.74
N ALA A 193 -16.53 -8.55 16.86
CA ALA A 193 -17.86 -8.24 17.39
C ALA A 193 -18.04 -6.76 17.74
N ALA A 194 -17.00 -6.12 18.30
CA ALA A 194 -17.00 -4.70 18.60
C ALA A 194 -17.05 -3.85 17.31
N ALA A 195 -16.26 -4.22 16.29
CA ALA A 195 -16.32 -3.56 14.98
C ALA A 195 -17.69 -3.71 14.31
N LEU A 196 -18.34 -4.87 14.45
CA LEU A 196 -19.68 -5.10 13.94
C LEU A 196 -20.75 -4.29 14.69
N ALA A 197 -20.58 -4.05 15.99
CA ALA A 197 -21.49 -3.18 16.74
C ALA A 197 -21.44 -1.73 16.23
N GLU A 198 -20.28 -1.27 15.76
CA GLU A 198 -20.10 0.04 15.14
C GLU A 198 -20.54 0.06 13.66
N ARG A 199 -20.46 -1.09 12.97
CA ARG A 199 -20.74 -1.26 11.54
C ARG A 199 -21.59 -2.51 11.29
N PRO A 200 -22.89 -2.50 11.63
CA PRO A 200 -23.74 -3.69 11.58
C PRO A 200 -23.95 -4.24 10.16
N ASP A 201 -23.76 -3.40 9.15
CA ASP A 201 -23.89 -3.71 7.73
C ASP A 201 -22.63 -4.33 7.10
N THR A 202 -21.54 -4.52 7.84
CA THR A 202 -20.34 -5.13 7.28
C THR A 202 -20.59 -6.59 6.89
N ASP A 203 -20.27 -6.96 5.65
CA ASP A 203 -20.37 -8.33 5.15
C ASP A 203 -19.07 -9.10 5.28
N LEU A 204 -17.93 -8.39 5.24
CA LEU A 204 -16.61 -9.01 5.24
C LEU A 204 -15.64 -8.20 6.09
N PHE A 205 -14.99 -8.87 7.03
CA PHE A 205 -13.87 -8.36 7.79
C PHE A 205 -12.59 -9.05 7.37
N TYR A 206 -11.49 -8.30 7.38
CA TYR A 206 -10.15 -8.86 7.40
C TYR A 206 -9.28 -8.09 8.39
N THR A 207 -8.19 -8.70 8.83
CA THR A 207 -7.41 -8.22 9.97
C THR A 207 -5.92 -8.19 9.62
N ASP A 208 -5.12 -7.43 10.37
CA ASP A 208 -3.66 -7.57 10.28
C ASP A 208 -3.21 -8.94 10.82
N GLU A 209 -2.07 -9.42 10.34
CA GLU A 209 -1.52 -10.71 10.76
C GLU A 209 -0.02 -10.63 10.95
N ASP A 210 0.53 -11.60 11.67
CA ASP A 210 1.97 -11.82 11.74
C ASP A 210 2.29 -13.30 11.75
N ARG A 211 3.56 -13.63 11.96
CA ARG A 211 4.05 -15.01 12.00
C ARG A 211 4.49 -15.40 13.39
N ILE A 212 4.26 -16.66 13.75
CA ILE A 212 4.78 -17.29 14.96
C ILE A 212 5.70 -18.45 14.65
N ASP A 213 6.79 -18.55 15.42
CA ASP A 213 7.71 -19.67 15.35
C ASP A 213 7.29 -20.84 16.28
N GLU A 214 8.18 -21.81 16.46
CA GLU A 214 7.97 -22.97 17.34
C GLU A 214 7.88 -22.64 18.83
N ARG A 215 8.43 -21.49 19.24
CA ARG A 215 8.42 -20.99 20.62
C ARG A 215 7.22 -20.08 20.88
N GLY A 216 6.46 -19.74 19.83
CA GLY A 216 5.40 -18.75 19.89
C GLY A 216 5.90 -17.31 19.82
N ASP A 217 7.19 -17.10 19.49
CA ASP A 217 7.73 -15.76 19.28
C ASP A 217 7.17 -15.21 17.96
N ARG A 218 6.62 -14.00 18.03
CA ARG A 218 6.00 -13.30 16.90
C ARG A 218 7.01 -12.50 16.08
N ALA A 219 6.86 -12.52 14.76
CA ALA A 219 7.72 -11.88 13.76
C ALA A 219 6.96 -11.53 12.47
N ASP A 220 7.59 -10.79 11.57
CA ASP A 220 7.10 -10.49 10.21
C ASP A 220 5.63 -10.00 10.13
N PRO A 221 5.30 -8.87 10.77
CA PRO A 221 3.94 -8.32 10.69
C PRO A 221 3.59 -7.89 9.27
N HIS A 222 2.37 -8.21 8.87
CA HIS A 222 1.73 -7.72 7.65
C HIS A 222 0.63 -6.72 8.05
N PHE A 223 0.99 -5.45 8.03
CA PHE A 223 0.10 -4.31 8.27
C PHE A 223 -0.54 -3.87 6.95
N LYS A 224 -1.80 -4.23 6.77
CA LYS A 224 -2.54 -4.15 5.52
C LYS A 224 -3.16 -2.75 5.35
N PRO A 225 -3.33 -2.27 4.11
CA PRO A 225 -4.20 -1.13 3.84
C PRO A 225 -5.67 -1.53 4.04
N ASP A 226 -6.56 -0.53 4.04
CA ASP A 226 -7.99 -0.71 3.84
C ASP A 226 -8.28 -1.23 2.42
N TRP A 227 -9.56 -1.47 2.14
CA TRP A 227 -10.01 -2.22 0.96
C TRP A 227 -9.40 -1.68 -0.34
N ASN A 228 -8.67 -2.54 -1.05
CA ASN A 228 -7.93 -2.21 -2.26
C ASN A 228 -8.08 -3.33 -3.30
N LEU A 229 -9.12 -3.21 -4.13
CA LEU A 229 -9.45 -4.25 -5.11
C LEU A 229 -8.33 -4.45 -6.15
N ASP A 230 -7.65 -3.38 -6.59
CA ASP A 230 -6.55 -3.51 -7.56
C ASP A 230 -5.35 -4.26 -6.97
N LEU A 231 -5.07 -4.04 -5.68
CA LEU A 231 -4.07 -4.81 -4.95
C LEU A 231 -4.51 -6.27 -4.78
N LEU A 232 -5.78 -6.51 -4.42
CA LEU A 232 -6.33 -7.87 -4.30
C LEU A 232 -6.22 -8.63 -5.60
N LEU A 233 -6.58 -8.04 -6.74
CA LEU A 233 -6.50 -8.69 -8.06
C LEU A 233 -5.06 -8.95 -8.50
N SER A 234 -4.10 -8.19 -7.96
CA SER A 234 -2.68 -8.38 -8.24
C SER A 234 -2.05 -9.47 -7.38
N HIS A 235 -2.45 -9.60 -6.11
CA HIS A 235 -2.11 -10.73 -5.24
C HIS A 235 -3.01 -10.77 -3.99
N ASN A 236 -3.06 -11.93 -3.31
CA ASN A 236 -3.77 -12.06 -2.04
C ASN A 236 -3.08 -11.25 -0.92
N TYR A 237 -3.53 -10.01 -0.70
CA TYR A 237 -3.07 -9.20 0.43
C TYR A 237 -3.94 -9.35 1.69
N LEU A 238 -5.19 -9.85 1.56
CA LEU A 238 -6.08 -10.06 2.71
C LEU A 238 -5.49 -11.10 3.68
N GLY A 239 -4.78 -12.10 3.13
CA GLY A 239 -4.09 -13.10 3.92
C GLY A 239 -5.07 -14.02 4.65
N ARG A 240 -4.95 -14.07 5.98
CA ARG A 240 -5.71 -14.93 6.88
C ARG A 240 -6.72 -14.14 7.72
N LEU A 241 -7.63 -14.91 8.33
CA LEU A 241 -8.76 -14.43 9.10
C LEU A 241 -9.64 -13.46 8.30
N VAL A 242 -10.07 -13.91 7.12
CA VAL A 242 -11.18 -13.29 6.41
C VAL A 242 -12.47 -13.85 7.03
N ILE A 243 -13.26 -12.97 7.63
CA ILE A 243 -14.50 -13.31 8.33
C ILE A 243 -15.65 -12.75 7.50
N CYS A 244 -16.56 -13.60 7.03
CA CYS A 244 -17.66 -13.19 6.18
C CYS A 244 -19.01 -13.52 6.80
N ARG A 245 -20.03 -12.72 6.48
CA ARG A 245 -21.41 -12.97 6.90
C ARG A 245 -21.87 -14.30 6.32
N ALA A 246 -22.57 -15.11 7.12
CA ALA A 246 -23.01 -16.44 6.71
C ALA A 246 -23.90 -16.41 5.46
N SER A 247 -24.74 -15.39 5.30
CA SER A 247 -25.56 -15.20 4.09
C SER A 247 -24.74 -14.96 2.81
N LEU A 248 -23.51 -14.45 2.95
CA LEU A 248 -22.57 -14.30 1.85
C LEU A 248 -21.83 -15.63 1.59
N ALA A 249 -21.39 -16.29 2.66
CA ALA A 249 -20.76 -17.61 2.61
C ALA A 249 -21.65 -18.66 1.92
N ASP A 250 -22.96 -18.64 2.22
CA ASP A 250 -23.96 -19.55 1.64
C ASP A 250 -24.09 -19.39 0.10
N ARG A 251 -23.62 -18.28 -0.47
CA ARG A 251 -23.65 -18.00 -1.93
C ARG A 251 -22.32 -18.32 -2.63
N VAL A 252 -21.29 -18.71 -1.88
CA VAL A 252 -20.01 -19.16 -2.44
C VAL A 252 -20.05 -20.67 -2.51
N ASP A 253 -20.08 -21.21 -3.73
CA ASP A 253 -19.97 -22.66 -3.97
C ASP A 253 -18.69 -23.21 -3.31
N GLY A 254 -18.87 -23.94 -2.22
CA GLY A 254 -17.77 -24.47 -1.40
C GLY A 254 -16.89 -23.37 -0.81
N MET A 255 -17.30 -22.80 0.34
CA MET A 255 -16.40 -22.04 1.22
C MET A 255 -15.11 -22.85 1.42
N ALA A 256 -14.03 -22.38 0.81
CA ALA A 256 -12.88 -23.24 0.59
C ALA A 256 -11.98 -23.27 1.84
N CYS A 257 -12.32 -24.15 2.78
CA CYS A 257 -11.47 -24.48 3.93
C CYS A 257 -10.37 -25.45 3.46
N GLY A 258 -9.15 -24.94 3.25
CA GLY A 258 -8.00 -25.73 2.80
C GLY A 258 -7.18 -26.30 3.95
N SER A 259 -6.51 -27.44 3.75
CA SER A 259 -5.44 -27.89 4.67
C SER A 259 -4.18 -27.07 4.46
N ARG A 260 -3.16 -27.21 5.33
CA ARG A 260 -1.89 -26.45 5.28
C ARG A 260 -1.29 -26.25 3.88
N ARG A 261 -1.45 -27.20 2.95
CA ARG A 261 -0.93 -27.13 1.57
C ARG A 261 -1.78 -26.33 0.58
N THR A 262 -3.08 -26.21 0.81
CA THR A 262 -4.03 -25.56 -0.12
C THR A 262 -4.67 -24.32 0.47
N HIS A 263 -4.47 -24.07 1.76
CA HIS A 263 -5.11 -23.01 2.53
C HIS A 263 -4.90 -21.62 1.89
N ASP A 264 -3.70 -21.30 1.38
CA ASP A 264 -3.43 -19.95 0.79
C ASP A 264 -4.17 -19.75 -0.53
N ASP A 265 -4.06 -20.71 -1.45
CA ASP A 265 -4.70 -20.66 -2.76
C ASP A 265 -6.23 -20.62 -2.64
N LEU A 266 -6.80 -21.49 -1.79
CA LEU A 266 -8.24 -21.56 -1.55
C LEU A 266 -8.75 -20.33 -0.80
N GLY A 267 -7.96 -19.78 0.12
CA GLY A 267 -8.26 -18.52 0.78
C GLY A 267 -8.35 -17.36 -0.23
N TYR A 268 -7.45 -17.31 -1.21
CA TYR A 268 -7.49 -16.27 -2.24
C TYR A 268 -8.68 -16.42 -3.20
N VAL A 269 -8.99 -17.64 -3.64
CA VAL A 269 -10.20 -17.94 -4.42
C VAL A 269 -11.45 -17.47 -3.67
N THR A 270 -11.56 -17.82 -2.39
CA THR A 270 -12.69 -17.44 -1.54
C THR A 270 -12.76 -15.92 -1.37
N ALA A 271 -11.64 -15.25 -1.12
CA ALA A 271 -11.58 -13.79 -1.00
C ALA A 271 -12.11 -13.08 -2.26
N LEU A 272 -11.67 -13.52 -3.44
CA LEU A 272 -12.17 -12.98 -4.71
C LEU A 272 -13.67 -13.22 -4.84
N ARG A 273 -14.14 -14.45 -4.62
CA ARG A 273 -15.58 -14.79 -4.71
C ARG A 273 -16.44 -13.96 -3.76
N LEU A 274 -16.01 -13.77 -2.52
CA LEU A 274 -16.72 -12.93 -1.55
C LEU A 274 -16.75 -11.46 -2.01
N ALA A 275 -15.63 -10.94 -2.51
CA ALA A 275 -15.54 -9.58 -3.05
C ALA A 275 -16.45 -9.36 -4.26
N GLU A 276 -16.84 -10.41 -4.98
CA GLU A 276 -17.79 -10.32 -6.08
C GLU A 276 -19.25 -10.17 -5.65
N LEU A 277 -19.56 -10.60 -4.43
CA LEU A 277 -20.93 -10.75 -3.93
C LEU A 277 -21.33 -9.61 -2.98
N THR A 278 -20.41 -8.70 -2.68
CA THR A 278 -20.60 -7.53 -1.81
C THR A 278 -19.96 -6.28 -2.43
N THR A 279 -20.07 -5.14 -1.76
CA THR A 279 -19.53 -3.84 -2.18
C THR A 279 -18.41 -3.38 -1.24
N GLY A 280 -17.51 -2.53 -1.73
CA GLY A 280 -16.33 -2.12 -0.97
C GLY A 280 -16.63 -1.40 0.36
N ASP A 281 -17.75 -0.69 0.45
CA ASP A 281 -18.24 -0.03 1.66
C ASP A 281 -18.73 -1.01 2.75
N ARG A 282 -19.04 -2.25 2.37
CA ARG A 282 -19.43 -3.35 3.26
C ARG A 282 -18.25 -4.26 3.61
N ILE A 283 -17.04 -3.92 3.17
CA ILE A 283 -15.79 -4.61 3.51
C ILE A 283 -15.01 -3.75 4.49
N HIS A 284 -14.65 -4.31 5.64
CA HIS A 284 -13.96 -3.57 6.70
C HIS A 284 -12.64 -4.21 7.11
N HIS A 285 -11.60 -3.40 7.12
CA HIS A 285 -10.31 -3.76 7.68
C HIS A 285 -10.25 -3.43 9.17
N ILE A 286 -9.82 -4.38 9.98
CA ILE A 286 -9.51 -4.18 11.39
C ILE A 286 -7.98 -4.12 11.54
N PRO A 287 -7.38 -2.93 11.76
CA PRO A 287 -5.93 -2.75 11.79
C PRO A 287 -5.30 -3.19 13.14
N HIS A 288 -5.64 -4.40 13.58
CA HIS A 288 -5.09 -5.08 14.74
C HIS A 288 -4.60 -6.45 14.31
N VAL A 289 -3.52 -6.93 14.94
CA VAL A 289 -2.95 -8.24 14.63
C VAL A 289 -3.80 -9.31 15.30
N LEU A 290 -4.81 -9.82 14.58
CA LEU A 290 -5.79 -10.77 15.11
C LEU A 290 -5.57 -12.21 14.64
N TYR A 291 -4.47 -12.45 13.93
CA TYR A 291 -4.10 -13.78 13.45
C TYR A 291 -2.59 -13.99 13.49
N HIS A 292 -2.18 -15.12 14.05
CA HIS A 292 -0.78 -15.54 14.15
C HIS A 292 -0.56 -16.78 13.28
N ARG A 293 0.02 -16.56 12.10
CA ARG A 293 0.29 -17.61 11.14
C ARG A 293 1.54 -18.40 11.54
N ARG A 294 1.46 -19.72 11.56
CA ARG A 294 2.64 -20.55 11.81
C ARG A 294 3.63 -20.43 10.65
N TYR A 295 4.89 -20.18 10.98
CA TYR A 295 5.95 -20.17 9.97
C TYR A 295 6.14 -21.57 9.40
N ASP A 296 5.95 -21.71 8.09
CA ASP A 296 6.27 -22.93 7.35
C ASP A 296 7.31 -22.64 6.25
N PRO A 297 8.59 -22.97 6.48
CA PRO A 297 9.63 -22.80 5.47
C PRO A 297 9.41 -23.67 4.23
N ALA A 298 8.65 -24.78 4.34
CA ALA A 298 8.41 -25.70 3.24
C ALA A 298 7.35 -25.20 2.24
N VAL A 299 6.50 -24.26 2.64
CA VAL A 299 5.44 -23.65 1.79
C VAL A 299 5.87 -22.31 1.21
N THR A 300 6.91 -21.67 1.78
CA THR A 300 7.43 -20.38 1.30
C THR A 300 8.17 -20.41 -0.04
N GLY A 301 8.25 -21.57 -0.69
CA GLY A 301 8.92 -21.76 -1.98
C GLY A 301 8.01 -22.40 -3.03
N ALA A 302 7.65 -21.61 -4.05
CA ALA A 302 7.49 -22.07 -5.44
C ALA A 302 6.23 -22.83 -5.88
N VAL A 303 5.14 -22.97 -5.12
CA VAL A 303 3.91 -23.60 -5.63
C VAL A 303 2.67 -22.83 -5.15
N GLY A 304 1.92 -22.20 -6.08
CA GLY A 304 0.66 -21.49 -5.77
C GLY A 304 0.19 -20.50 -6.84
N GLY A 305 1.05 -20.12 -7.79
CA GLY A 305 0.72 -19.08 -8.78
C GLY A 305 -0.38 -19.45 -9.79
N GLU A 306 -0.57 -20.72 -10.15
CA GLU A 306 -1.53 -21.08 -11.20
C GLU A 306 -2.98 -20.99 -10.71
N ARG A 307 -3.30 -21.57 -9.56
CA ARG A 307 -4.64 -21.50 -8.98
C ARG A 307 -5.05 -20.07 -8.66
N ALA A 308 -4.12 -19.29 -8.10
CA ALA A 308 -4.30 -17.86 -7.88
C ALA A 308 -4.64 -17.11 -9.19
N ARG A 309 -3.90 -17.39 -10.28
CA ARG A 309 -4.20 -16.80 -11.61
C ARG A 309 -5.53 -17.25 -12.18
N GLU A 310 -5.89 -18.52 -12.01
CA GLU A 310 -7.17 -19.07 -12.46
C GLU A 310 -8.33 -18.42 -11.71
N ALA A 311 -8.18 -18.16 -10.41
CA ALA A 311 -9.15 -17.44 -9.62
C ALA A 311 -9.41 -16.02 -10.16
N VAL A 312 -8.34 -15.29 -10.50
CA VAL A 312 -8.43 -13.95 -11.08
C VAL A 312 -9.01 -13.99 -12.50
N ARG A 313 -8.61 -14.95 -13.34
CA ARG A 313 -9.24 -15.15 -14.68
C ARG A 313 -10.73 -15.38 -14.54
N SER A 314 -11.13 -16.28 -13.65
CA SER A 314 -12.53 -16.57 -13.36
C SER A 314 -13.31 -15.34 -12.87
N TYR A 315 -12.68 -14.47 -12.07
CA TYR A 315 -13.27 -13.21 -11.62
C TYR A 315 -13.64 -12.30 -12.81
N PHE A 316 -12.76 -12.19 -13.81
CA PHE A 316 -13.00 -11.39 -15.02
C PHE A 316 -13.95 -12.06 -16.00
N GLU A 317 -13.88 -13.38 -16.19
CA GLU A 317 -14.80 -14.13 -17.07
C GLU A 317 -16.27 -13.91 -16.67
N ARG A 318 -16.56 -13.88 -15.36
CA ARG A 318 -17.90 -13.56 -14.83
C ARG A 318 -18.34 -12.10 -15.04
N ARG A 319 -17.42 -11.21 -15.44
CA ARG A 319 -17.64 -9.77 -15.63
C ARG A 319 -17.49 -9.33 -17.09
N GLY A 320 -17.61 -10.27 -18.03
CA GLY A 320 -17.53 -9.99 -19.47
C GLY A 320 -16.15 -10.26 -20.10
N GLY A 321 -15.18 -10.74 -19.31
CA GLY A 321 -13.87 -11.17 -19.81
C GLY A 321 -12.97 -10.04 -20.34
N GLY A 322 -12.06 -10.40 -21.24
CA GLY A 322 -11.21 -9.45 -21.97
C GLY A 322 -9.93 -9.00 -21.26
N VAL A 323 -9.75 -9.33 -19.98
CA VAL A 323 -8.51 -9.06 -19.23
C VAL A 323 -7.61 -10.28 -19.25
N GLU A 324 -6.39 -10.13 -19.78
CA GLU A 324 -5.37 -11.18 -19.73
C GLU A 324 -4.63 -11.14 -18.38
N VAL A 325 -4.33 -12.31 -17.82
CA VAL A 325 -3.67 -12.45 -16.52
C VAL A 325 -2.35 -13.20 -16.68
N THR A 326 -1.22 -12.51 -16.48
CA THR A 326 0.12 -13.10 -16.61
C THR A 326 0.86 -13.14 -15.27
N ALA A 327 1.75 -14.11 -15.08
CA ALA A 327 2.59 -14.16 -13.87
C ALA A 327 3.71 -13.11 -13.93
N ILE A 328 4.06 -12.54 -12.77
CA ILE A 328 5.19 -11.60 -12.64
C ILE A 328 6.53 -12.36 -12.42
N GLY A 329 6.48 -13.60 -11.94
CA GLY A 329 7.69 -14.39 -11.67
C GLY A 329 8.46 -13.96 -10.42
N ASP A 330 7.80 -13.32 -9.45
CA ASP A 330 8.41 -12.78 -8.23
C ASP A 330 8.44 -13.76 -7.04
N GLY A 331 7.98 -15.00 -7.25
CA GLY A 331 7.87 -16.03 -6.21
C GLY A 331 6.75 -15.78 -5.19
N ARG A 332 5.86 -14.80 -5.40
CA ARG A 332 4.78 -14.42 -4.46
C ARG A 332 3.38 -14.68 -4.98
N ALA A 333 3.26 -15.46 -6.05
CA ALA A 333 2.00 -15.67 -6.78
C ALA A 333 1.34 -14.34 -7.20
N SER A 334 2.15 -13.32 -7.51
CA SER A 334 1.64 -12.04 -8.01
C SER A 334 1.34 -12.08 -9.51
N HIS A 335 0.41 -11.24 -9.94
CA HIS A 335 -0.12 -11.22 -11.31
C HIS A 335 -0.07 -9.81 -11.90
N ARG A 336 0.12 -9.76 -13.22
CA ARG A 336 -0.11 -8.57 -14.03
C ARG A 336 -1.42 -8.76 -14.79
N LEU A 337 -2.23 -7.72 -14.78
CA LEU A 337 -3.52 -7.65 -15.46
C LEU A 337 -3.35 -6.77 -16.69
N HIS A 338 -3.66 -7.30 -17.87
CA HIS A 338 -3.62 -6.54 -19.12
C HIS A 338 -5.06 -6.19 -19.50
N TYR A 339 -5.45 -4.96 -19.20
CA TYR A 339 -6.75 -4.44 -19.58
C TYR A 339 -6.77 -4.13 -21.08
N PRO A 340 -7.84 -4.49 -21.81
CA PRO A 340 -7.90 -4.30 -23.25
C PRO A 340 -8.06 -2.81 -23.58
N LEU A 341 -7.38 -2.38 -24.64
CA LEU A 341 -7.63 -1.07 -25.25
C LEU A 341 -8.71 -1.22 -26.34
N PRO A 342 -9.59 -0.22 -26.53
CA PRO A 342 -10.53 -0.22 -27.65
C PRO A 342 -9.79 -0.19 -28.99
N ALA A 343 -10.42 -0.73 -30.03
CA ALA A 343 -9.87 -0.73 -31.39
C ALA A 343 -9.60 0.70 -31.89
N ALA A 344 -10.58 1.60 -31.69
CA ALA A 344 -10.40 3.04 -31.82
C ALA A 344 -9.86 3.58 -30.50
N ARG A 345 -8.53 3.77 -30.45
CA ARG A 345 -7.83 4.30 -29.29
C ARG A 345 -8.08 5.82 -29.18
N PRO A 346 -8.43 6.35 -27.98
CA PRO A 346 -8.66 7.77 -27.79
C PRO A 346 -7.37 8.58 -28.01
N LEU A 347 -7.51 9.84 -28.42
CA LEU A 347 -6.37 10.75 -28.48
C LEU A 347 -5.91 11.10 -27.06
N VAL A 348 -4.61 10.96 -26.80
CA VAL A 348 -3.96 11.42 -25.56
C VAL A 348 -3.24 12.75 -25.80
N SER A 349 -3.57 13.78 -25.03
CA SER A 349 -2.80 15.03 -25.02
C SER A 349 -1.80 15.04 -23.88
N LEU A 350 -0.51 14.95 -24.21
CA LEU A 350 0.58 15.02 -23.24
C LEU A 350 0.97 16.48 -23.01
N ILE A 351 0.60 17.01 -21.84
CA ILE A 351 0.84 18.39 -21.42
C ILE A 351 2.21 18.48 -20.73
N ILE A 352 3.11 19.26 -21.31
CA ILE A 352 4.51 19.38 -20.87
C ILE A 352 4.86 20.85 -20.66
N PRO A 353 4.74 21.37 -19.42
CA PRO A 353 5.26 22.68 -19.09
C PRO A 353 6.79 22.71 -19.22
N SER A 354 7.31 23.75 -19.85
CA SER A 354 8.75 23.90 -20.04
C SER A 354 9.17 25.37 -20.02
N ARG A 355 10.43 25.60 -19.67
CA ARG A 355 11.08 26.91 -19.75
C ARG A 355 12.58 26.71 -19.89
N ASP A 356 13.14 27.28 -20.94
CA ASP A 356 14.58 27.21 -21.24
C ASP A 356 15.08 25.75 -21.32
N ARG A 357 16.38 25.51 -21.12
CA ARG A 357 16.95 24.16 -20.92
C ARG A 357 16.52 23.15 -22.00
N CYS A 358 16.71 23.54 -23.26
CA CYS A 358 16.30 22.78 -24.44
C CYS A 358 16.69 21.30 -24.39
N GLN A 359 17.82 20.96 -23.77
CA GLN A 359 18.34 19.60 -23.64
C GLN A 359 17.39 18.68 -22.84
N LEU A 360 16.75 19.19 -21.78
CA LEU A 360 15.80 18.41 -20.99
C LEU A 360 14.54 18.14 -21.80
N LEU A 361 13.93 19.21 -22.35
CA LEU A 361 12.73 19.10 -23.17
C LEU A 361 12.97 18.19 -24.38
N ASN A 362 14.12 18.32 -25.04
CA ASN A 362 14.47 17.49 -26.19
C ASN A 362 14.61 16.01 -25.81
N ALA A 363 15.26 15.70 -24.69
CA ALA A 363 15.36 14.32 -24.21
C ALA A 363 13.97 13.74 -23.88
N CYS A 364 13.10 14.53 -23.27
CA CYS A 364 11.71 14.16 -22.97
C CYS A 364 10.93 13.85 -24.26
N VAL A 365 10.79 14.85 -25.16
CA VAL A 365 10.04 14.74 -26.43
C VAL A 365 10.58 13.61 -27.30
N SER A 366 11.91 13.54 -27.47
CA SER A 366 12.54 12.48 -28.27
C SER A 366 12.27 11.09 -27.69
N SER A 367 12.30 10.93 -26.36
CA SER A 367 12.00 9.64 -25.72
C SER A 367 10.55 9.21 -25.94
N ILE A 368 9.60 10.15 -25.88
CA ILE A 368 8.18 9.87 -26.11
C ILE A 368 7.97 9.42 -27.56
N VAL A 369 8.47 10.20 -28.52
CA VAL A 369 8.27 9.93 -29.95
C VAL A 369 8.96 8.64 -30.38
N ALA A 370 10.18 8.37 -29.89
CA ALA A 370 10.96 7.21 -30.31
C ALA A 370 10.53 5.90 -29.64
N ARG A 371 10.01 5.94 -28.41
CA ARG A 371 9.80 4.72 -27.60
C ARG A 371 8.35 4.34 -27.40
N SER A 372 7.41 5.27 -27.36
CA SER A 372 6.01 4.94 -27.07
C SER A 372 5.45 4.01 -28.14
N ASP A 373 4.67 2.99 -27.77
CA ASP A 373 3.94 2.14 -28.72
C ASP A 373 2.51 2.63 -29.00
N TYR A 374 1.95 3.43 -28.09
CA TYR A 374 0.71 4.15 -28.26
C TYR A 374 0.90 5.25 -29.31
N ARG A 375 0.03 5.30 -30.32
CA ARG A 375 0.16 6.18 -31.49
C ARG A 375 -0.72 7.42 -31.47
N PRO A 376 -2.01 7.37 -31.06
CA PRO A 376 -2.85 8.56 -31.07
C PRO A 376 -2.53 9.42 -29.86
N PHE A 377 -1.43 10.17 -29.95
CA PHE A 377 -1.06 11.19 -28.99
C PHE A 377 -0.70 12.50 -29.69
N GLU A 378 -0.91 13.60 -28.99
CA GLU A 378 -0.34 14.91 -29.30
C GLU A 378 0.52 15.39 -28.11
N LEU A 379 1.44 16.29 -28.38
CA LEU A 379 2.27 16.96 -27.39
C LEU A 379 1.83 18.41 -27.28
N VAL A 380 1.39 18.84 -26.10
CA VAL A 380 1.07 20.23 -25.81
C VAL A 380 2.18 20.80 -24.93
N ILE A 381 3.12 21.51 -25.54
CA ILE A 381 4.24 22.13 -24.84
C ILE A 381 3.80 23.50 -24.36
N VAL A 382 3.75 23.68 -23.03
CA VAL A 382 3.40 24.97 -22.42
C VAL A 382 4.70 25.70 -22.07
N ASP A 383 5.12 26.59 -22.95
CA ASP A 383 6.32 27.40 -22.78
C ASP A 383 6.07 28.56 -21.81
N ASN A 384 6.68 28.50 -20.63
CA ASN A 384 6.60 29.54 -19.61
C ASN A 384 7.62 30.67 -19.83
N GLY A 385 7.62 31.23 -21.05
CA GLY A 385 8.44 32.37 -21.42
C GLY A 385 9.94 32.06 -21.50
N SER A 386 10.32 31.01 -22.25
CA SER A 386 11.73 30.73 -22.58
C SER A 386 12.41 31.94 -23.22
N ARG A 387 13.69 32.13 -22.89
CA ARG A 387 14.56 33.22 -23.36
C ARG A 387 15.87 32.72 -23.97
N GLU A 388 16.29 31.51 -23.64
CA GLU A 388 17.49 30.92 -24.23
C GLU A 388 17.30 30.71 -25.75
N PRO A 389 18.25 31.18 -26.60
CA PRO A 389 18.15 31.04 -28.06
C PRO A 389 17.91 29.59 -28.51
N ASP A 390 18.63 28.64 -27.90
CA ASP A 390 18.52 27.22 -28.24
C ASP A 390 17.14 26.66 -27.88
N ALA A 391 16.52 27.12 -26.79
CA ALA A 391 15.17 26.71 -26.41
C ALA A 391 14.12 27.27 -27.38
N LEU A 392 14.26 28.54 -27.78
CA LEU A 392 13.36 29.16 -28.75
C LEU A 392 13.45 28.48 -30.12
N ALA A 393 14.67 28.24 -30.61
CA ALA A 393 14.92 27.55 -31.86
C ALA A 393 14.36 26.12 -31.83
N TYR A 394 14.53 25.40 -30.71
CA TYR A 394 14.00 24.06 -30.56
C TYR A 394 12.46 24.03 -30.55
N LEU A 395 11.81 24.96 -29.84
CA LEU A 395 10.34 25.08 -29.83
C LEU A 395 9.79 25.35 -31.25
N GLU A 396 10.46 26.20 -32.02
CA GLU A 396 10.10 26.42 -33.43
C GLU A 396 10.32 25.17 -34.29
N GLN A 397 11.40 24.42 -34.05
CA GLN A 397 11.66 23.16 -34.74
C GLN A 397 10.56 22.13 -34.50
N ILE A 398 10.25 21.82 -33.24
CA ILE A 398 9.26 20.79 -32.91
C ILE A 398 7.84 21.20 -33.25
N GLY A 399 7.53 22.51 -33.22
CA GLY A 399 6.22 23.04 -33.61
C GLY A 399 5.87 22.84 -35.08
N ARG A 400 6.81 22.37 -35.92
CA ARG A 400 6.55 21.95 -37.30
C ARG A 400 5.94 20.55 -37.41
N ASP A 401 6.05 19.72 -36.36
CA ASP A 401 5.38 18.42 -36.31
C ASP A 401 3.88 18.65 -36.03
N PRO A 402 2.96 18.13 -36.86
CA PRO A 402 1.52 18.35 -36.69
C PRO A 402 0.96 17.78 -35.38
N ARG A 403 1.70 16.91 -34.69
CA ARG A 403 1.33 16.37 -33.38
C ARG A 403 1.77 17.28 -32.23
N VAL A 404 2.52 18.34 -32.49
CA VAL A 404 3.06 19.23 -31.46
C VAL A 404 2.35 20.57 -31.50
N ARG A 405 1.81 20.98 -30.35
CA ARG A 405 1.20 22.29 -30.14
C ARG A 405 2.02 23.06 -29.12
N ILE A 406 2.44 24.27 -29.48
CA ILE A 406 3.15 25.16 -28.56
C ILE A 406 2.18 26.20 -28.00
N VAL A 407 2.02 26.23 -26.68
CA VAL A 407 1.23 27.23 -25.94
C VAL A 407 2.20 28.16 -25.24
N ARG A 408 2.15 29.46 -25.54
CA ARG A 408 3.03 30.46 -24.91
C ARG A 408 2.30 31.07 -23.71
N ASP A 409 2.92 31.00 -22.53
CA ASP A 409 2.40 31.59 -21.31
C ASP A 409 3.54 32.28 -20.53
N PRO A 410 3.86 33.55 -20.82
CA PRO A 410 4.98 34.25 -20.19
C PRO A 410 4.67 34.77 -18.76
N GLN A 411 3.53 34.39 -18.16
CA GLN A 411 3.14 34.83 -16.83
C GLN A 411 4.12 34.32 -15.75
N PRO A 412 4.12 34.92 -14.54
CA PRO A 412 4.91 34.40 -13.42
C PRO A 412 4.65 32.90 -13.18
N PHE A 413 5.70 32.16 -12.85
CA PHE A 413 5.62 30.69 -12.78
C PHE A 413 4.56 30.22 -11.77
N ASN A 414 3.55 29.54 -12.30
CA ASN A 414 2.50 28.85 -11.59
C ASN A 414 2.26 27.52 -12.32
N PHE A 415 2.75 26.42 -11.75
CA PHE A 415 2.67 25.10 -12.37
C PHE A 415 1.22 24.71 -12.65
N SER A 416 0.33 24.94 -11.69
CA SER A 416 -1.09 24.66 -11.81
C SER A 416 -1.74 25.43 -12.97
N ALA A 417 -1.44 26.73 -13.10
CA ALA A 417 -1.97 27.55 -14.19
C ALA A 417 -1.46 27.09 -15.57
N LEU A 418 -0.18 26.71 -15.66
CA LEU A 418 0.42 26.21 -16.90
C LEU A 418 -0.22 24.88 -17.33
N ILE A 419 -0.45 23.96 -16.39
CA ILE A 419 -1.16 22.71 -16.65
C ILE A 419 -2.59 22.99 -17.13
N ASN A 420 -3.33 23.85 -16.42
CA ASN A 420 -4.69 24.23 -16.81
C ASN A 420 -4.74 24.85 -18.21
N ALA A 421 -3.78 25.73 -18.56
CA ALA A 421 -3.67 26.34 -19.88
C ALA A 421 -3.39 25.29 -20.97
N GLY A 422 -2.49 24.35 -20.71
CA GLY A 422 -2.21 23.24 -21.61
C GLY A 422 -3.42 22.35 -21.84
N VAL A 423 -4.15 21.97 -20.78
CA VAL A 423 -5.37 21.16 -20.90
C VAL A 423 -6.47 21.89 -21.65
N ARG A 424 -6.64 23.22 -21.47
CA ARG A 424 -7.58 24.00 -22.28
C ARG A 424 -7.23 23.98 -23.78
N ALA A 425 -5.94 23.98 -24.10
CA ALA A 425 -5.45 23.94 -25.48
C ALA A 425 -5.44 22.53 -26.09
N ALA A 426 -5.65 21.49 -25.30
CA ALA A 426 -5.61 20.09 -25.73
C ALA A 426 -6.87 19.66 -26.50
N ALA A 427 -6.72 18.68 -27.38
CA ALA A 427 -7.80 18.06 -28.17
C ALA A 427 -8.16 16.65 -27.68
N GLY A 428 -7.31 16.00 -26.91
CA GLY A 428 -7.45 14.61 -26.47
C GLY A 428 -8.58 14.40 -25.46
N GLU A 429 -9.22 13.25 -25.56
CA GLU A 429 -10.21 12.75 -24.59
C GLU A 429 -9.52 12.29 -23.30
N VAL A 430 -8.25 11.94 -23.41
CA VAL A 430 -7.38 11.58 -22.29
C VAL A 430 -6.27 12.64 -22.19
N VAL A 431 -6.04 13.15 -20.99
CA VAL A 431 -4.96 14.10 -20.69
C VAL A 431 -3.86 13.37 -19.94
N GLY A 432 -2.61 13.56 -20.36
CA GLY A 432 -1.43 13.10 -19.65
C GLY A 432 -0.60 14.29 -19.22
N LEU A 433 -0.23 14.37 -17.94
CA LEU A 433 0.66 15.39 -17.43
C LEU A 433 2.06 14.81 -17.32
N MET A 434 3.06 15.51 -17.83
CA MET A 434 4.44 15.04 -17.80
C MET A 434 5.41 16.20 -17.63
N ASN A 435 6.36 16.06 -16.71
CA ASN A 435 7.42 17.05 -16.55
C ASN A 435 8.41 16.99 -17.73
N SER A 436 8.97 18.13 -18.12
CA SER A 436 9.92 18.22 -19.23
C SER A 436 11.27 17.52 -18.99
N ASP A 437 11.52 17.01 -17.80
CA ASP A 437 12.73 16.29 -17.37
C ASP A 437 12.45 14.80 -17.06
N ALA A 438 11.32 14.28 -17.54
CA ALA A 438 10.99 12.85 -17.53
C ALA A 438 11.38 12.18 -18.87
N MET A 439 11.78 10.90 -18.81
CA MET A 439 12.21 10.12 -19.98
C MET A 439 11.62 8.72 -19.96
N VAL A 440 11.05 8.29 -21.09
CA VAL A 440 10.39 6.98 -21.23
C VAL A 440 11.39 5.83 -21.16
N ILE A 441 11.13 4.84 -20.29
CA ILE A 441 11.88 3.58 -20.23
C ILE A 441 11.15 2.48 -21.01
N SER A 442 9.91 2.19 -20.63
CA SER A 442 9.12 1.08 -21.19
C SER A 442 8.30 1.54 -22.41
N PRO A 443 8.38 0.88 -23.58
CA PRO A 443 7.60 1.25 -24.77
C PRO A 443 6.08 1.29 -24.55
N GLY A 444 5.56 0.34 -23.78
CA GLY A 444 4.14 0.20 -23.46
C GLY A 444 3.61 1.12 -22.36
N TRP A 445 4.40 2.09 -21.88
CA TRP A 445 4.03 2.92 -20.73
C TRP A 445 2.67 3.61 -20.92
N LEU A 446 2.45 4.23 -22.08
CA LEU A 446 1.24 4.99 -22.33
C LEU A 446 0.04 4.07 -22.59
N SER A 447 0.25 2.96 -23.31
CA SER A 447 -0.77 1.94 -23.51
C SER A 447 -1.27 1.36 -22.17
N GLU A 448 -0.35 1.08 -21.25
CA GLU A 448 -0.65 0.63 -19.88
C GLU A 448 -1.44 1.68 -19.09
N MET A 449 -0.98 2.95 -19.09
CA MET A 449 -1.67 3.98 -18.33
C MET A 449 -3.06 4.28 -18.88
N VAL A 450 -3.22 4.30 -20.21
CA VAL A 450 -4.51 4.53 -20.86
C VAL A 450 -5.48 3.37 -20.62
N SER A 451 -5.01 2.12 -20.64
CA SER A 451 -5.89 0.97 -20.39
C SER A 451 -6.51 1.02 -18.99
N HIS A 452 -5.74 1.49 -17.99
CA HIS A 452 -6.27 1.78 -16.67
C HIS A 452 -7.17 3.03 -16.64
N ALA A 453 -6.78 4.12 -17.31
CA ALA A 453 -7.53 5.36 -17.31
C ALA A 453 -8.89 5.25 -18.01
N LEU A 454 -9.09 4.25 -18.87
CA LEU A 454 -10.37 3.97 -19.52
C LEU A 454 -11.33 3.14 -18.67
N ARG A 455 -10.88 2.62 -17.51
CA ARG A 455 -11.78 1.95 -16.57
C ARG A 455 -12.73 2.97 -15.94
N PRO A 456 -14.05 2.76 -15.96
CA PRO A 456 -15.03 3.75 -15.48
C PRO A 456 -14.76 4.23 -14.06
N GLU A 457 -14.34 3.32 -13.16
CA GLU A 457 -14.09 3.59 -11.75
C GLU A 457 -12.74 4.27 -11.46
N VAL A 458 -11.84 4.39 -12.44
CA VAL A 458 -10.52 5.00 -12.28
C VAL A 458 -10.57 6.45 -12.74
N GLY A 459 -10.03 7.36 -11.92
CA GLY A 459 -9.97 8.79 -12.22
C GLY A 459 -8.57 9.31 -12.50
N VAL A 460 -7.54 8.73 -11.90
CA VAL A 460 -6.14 9.13 -12.11
C VAL A 460 -5.24 7.89 -12.15
N VAL A 461 -4.29 7.86 -13.09
CA VAL A 461 -3.29 6.80 -13.21
C VAL A 461 -1.88 7.39 -13.12
N GLY A 462 -1.05 6.87 -12.21
CA GLY A 462 0.34 7.29 -12.04
C GLY A 462 1.34 6.25 -12.52
N ALA A 463 2.46 6.73 -13.08
CA ALA A 463 3.58 5.91 -13.52
C ALA A 463 4.54 5.58 -12.37
N LYS A 464 5.43 4.61 -12.58
CA LYS A 464 6.61 4.41 -11.74
C LYS A 464 7.75 5.31 -12.22
N LEU A 465 8.27 6.14 -11.32
CA LEU A 465 9.38 7.03 -11.62
C LEU A 465 10.65 6.57 -10.90
N SER A 466 11.75 6.50 -11.64
CA SER A 466 13.07 6.20 -11.10
C SER A 466 14.00 7.41 -11.24
N TYR A 467 14.92 7.55 -10.29
CA TYR A 467 16.07 8.43 -10.44
C TYR A 467 17.05 7.86 -11.47
N PRO A 468 17.97 8.69 -12.03
CA PRO A 468 19.00 8.22 -12.95
C PRO A 468 19.97 7.18 -12.38
N ASP A 469 19.99 6.99 -11.05
CA ASP A 469 20.83 6.00 -10.35
C ASP A 469 20.10 4.66 -10.11
N ASP A 470 19.01 4.40 -10.85
CA ASP A 470 18.18 3.19 -10.75
C ASP A 470 17.56 2.97 -9.36
N THR A 471 17.34 4.06 -8.61
CA THR A 471 16.52 4.02 -7.39
C THR A 471 15.11 4.56 -7.64
N ILE A 472 14.12 4.02 -6.93
CA ILE A 472 12.72 4.45 -7.00
C ILE A 472 12.62 5.89 -6.49
N GLN A 473 11.98 6.75 -7.27
CA GLN A 473 11.56 8.08 -6.85
C GLN A 473 10.06 8.10 -6.50
N HIS A 474 9.24 7.40 -7.27
CA HIS A 474 7.80 7.38 -7.08
C HIS A 474 7.25 5.97 -7.33
N ALA A 475 6.72 5.36 -6.27
CA ALA A 475 5.86 4.18 -6.32
C ALA A 475 4.46 4.51 -5.75
N GLY A 476 4.00 5.73 -6.05
CA GLY A 476 2.80 6.34 -5.48
C GLY A 476 3.03 7.11 -4.18
N ILE A 477 1.97 7.76 -3.68
CA ILE A 477 2.04 8.69 -2.55
C ILE A 477 1.03 8.31 -1.46
N VAL A 478 1.51 8.37 -0.22
CA VAL A 478 0.69 8.30 0.99
C VAL A 478 0.58 9.69 1.59
N VAL A 479 -0.63 10.08 1.94
CA VAL A 479 -0.92 11.36 2.60
C VAL A 479 -0.73 11.25 4.12
N GLY A 480 -0.40 12.37 4.77
CA GLY A 480 -0.08 12.44 6.20
C GLY A 480 1.40 12.21 6.53
N ILE A 481 2.15 11.50 5.68
CA ILE A 481 3.61 11.36 5.86
C ILE A 481 4.27 12.75 5.85
N HIS A 482 5.20 12.98 6.77
CA HIS A 482 5.85 14.27 7.01
C HIS A 482 4.86 15.44 7.24
N GLY A 483 3.62 15.14 7.63
CA GLY A 483 2.56 16.09 7.92
C GLY A 483 1.74 16.55 6.71
N VAL A 484 2.07 16.13 5.48
CA VAL A 484 1.24 16.36 4.28
C VAL A 484 1.24 15.14 3.37
N CYS A 485 2.39 14.71 2.84
CA CYS A 485 2.50 13.50 2.02
C CYS A 485 3.95 13.02 1.89
N GLY A 486 4.14 11.77 1.45
CA GLY A 486 5.45 11.19 1.17
C GLY A 486 5.40 10.14 0.04
N HIS A 487 6.53 9.98 -0.66
CA HIS A 487 6.68 9.02 -1.75
C HIS A 487 7.08 7.67 -1.17
N VAL A 488 6.19 6.69 -1.22
CA VAL A 488 6.48 5.37 -0.65
C VAL A 488 7.56 4.63 -1.44
N HIS A 489 8.39 3.85 -0.73
CA HIS A 489 9.52 3.08 -1.30
C HIS A 489 10.63 3.93 -1.97
N ARG A 490 10.66 5.24 -1.74
CA ARG A 490 11.72 6.13 -2.27
C ARG A 490 13.11 5.60 -1.89
N HIS A 491 14.06 5.73 -2.81
CA HIS A 491 15.46 5.31 -2.68
C HIS A 491 15.70 3.79 -2.58
N ARG A 492 14.67 2.96 -2.69
CA ARG A 492 14.84 1.51 -2.93
C ARG A 492 15.31 1.26 -4.35
N THR A 493 15.93 0.10 -4.61
CA THR A 493 16.32 -0.26 -5.98
C THR A 493 15.09 -0.32 -6.88
N ARG A 494 15.24 0.01 -8.17
CA ARG A 494 14.14 0.02 -9.13
C ARG A 494 13.35 -1.29 -9.16
N ASP A 495 14.01 -2.43 -8.93
CA ASP A 495 13.42 -3.76 -8.94
C ASP A 495 12.93 -4.24 -7.56
N ALA A 496 13.07 -3.43 -6.50
CA ALA A 496 12.71 -3.84 -5.15
C ALA A 496 11.25 -4.30 -5.07
N ALA A 497 11.00 -5.37 -4.32
CA ALA A 497 9.63 -5.81 -4.04
C ALA A 497 8.86 -4.78 -3.19
N GLY A 498 9.57 -3.94 -2.44
CA GLY A 498 8.97 -3.01 -1.49
C GLY A 498 8.29 -3.73 -0.33
N TYR A 499 7.51 -2.96 0.44
CA TYR A 499 6.71 -3.48 1.54
C TYR A 499 5.71 -4.51 1.01
N THR A 500 5.85 -5.75 1.47
CA THR A 500 4.98 -6.90 1.14
C THR A 500 4.77 -7.19 -0.35
N GLY A 501 5.65 -6.71 -1.24
CA GLY A 501 5.53 -6.91 -2.69
C GLY A 501 4.84 -5.75 -3.44
N ARG A 502 4.34 -4.75 -2.71
CA ARG A 502 3.53 -3.65 -3.25
C ARG A 502 4.25 -2.84 -4.33
N ALA A 503 5.58 -2.72 -4.32
CA ALA A 503 6.29 -1.94 -5.34
C ALA A 503 6.38 -2.63 -6.72
N ARG A 504 5.83 -3.84 -6.86
CA ARG A 504 5.85 -4.62 -8.12
C ARG A 504 4.47 -4.88 -8.71
N VAL A 505 3.41 -4.39 -8.07
CA VAL A 505 2.03 -4.69 -8.44
C VAL A 505 1.18 -3.43 -8.57
N VAL A 506 0.14 -3.51 -9.40
CA VAL A 506 -0.85 -2.44 -9.55
C VAL A 506 -1.63 -2.32 -8.23
N GLN A 507 -1.89 -1.09 -7.80
CA GLN A 507 -2.64 -0.85 -6.58
C GLN A 507 -3.31 0.52 -6.57
N GLN A 508 -4.32 0.67 -5.71
CA GLN A 508 -4.88 1.97 -5.39
C GLN A 508 -4.03 2.68 -4.32
N LEU A 509 -3.86 4.00 -4.48
CA LEU A 509 -3.17 4.88 -3.53
C LEU A 509 -3.91 6.21 -3.39
N SER A 510 -3.57 6.99 -2.35
CA SER A 510 -4.27 8.25 -2.10
C SER A 510 -3.96 9.31 -3.14
N ALA A 511 -2.73 9.30 -3.67
CA ALA A 511 -2.31 10.20 -4.73
C ALA A 511 -1.15 9.61 -5.56
N VAL A 512 -0.95 10.19 -6.74
CA VAL A 512 0.21 9.98 -7.60
C VAL A 512 0.72 11.34 -8.07
N THR A 513 1.97 11.43 -8.52
CA THR A 513 2.57 12.73 -8.87
C THR A 513 2.25 13.18 -10.29
N ALA A 514 2.10 14.49 -10.49
CA ALA A 514 1.96 15.10 -11.82
C ALA A 514 3.23 15.06 -12.66
N ALA A 515 4.35 14.52 -12.16
CA ALA A 515 5.54 14.31 -12.97
C ALA A 515 5.31 13.31 -14.12
N CYS A 516 4.40 12.34 -13.93
CA CYS A 516 3.79 11.55 -15.00
C CYS A 516 2.46 10.94 -14.50
N MET A 517 1.34 11.48 -14.96
CA MET A 517 0.00 10.94 -14.69
C MET A 517 -0.90 11.03 -15.92
N VAL A 518 -1.91 10.16 -15.99
CA VAL A 518 -2.92 10.13 -17.06
C VAL A 518 -4.32 10.08 -16.45
N MET A 519 -5.26 10.82 -17.04
CA MET A 519 -6.67 10.81 -16.64
C MET A 519 -7.60 11.16 -17.81
N ARG A 520 -8.89 10.80 -17.70
CA ARG A 520 -9.90 11.26 -18.66
C ARG A 520 -10.12 12.75 -18.50
N ARG A 521 -10.23 13.47 -19.62
CA ARG A 521 -10.44 14.91 -19.64
C ARG A 521 -11.71 15.32 -18.89
N GLU A 522 -12.79 14.57 -19.08
CA GLU A 522 -14.07 14.79 -18.40
C GLU A 522 -13.94 14.86 -16.87
N ILE A 523 -13.04 14.06 -16.29
CA ILE A 523 -12.80 14.05 -14.83
C ILE A 523 -11.98 15.25 -14.42
N PHE A 524 -10.95 15.61 -15.21
CA PHE A 524 -10.14 16.80 -14.95
C PHE A 524 -11.00 18.05 -14.94
N ASP A 525 -11.90 18.17 -15.93
CA ASP A 525 -12.85 19.28 -16.04
C ASP A 525 -13.89 19.25 -14.90
N ALA A 526 -14.40 18.06 -14.54
CA ALA A 526 -15.38 17.90 -13.46
C ALA A 526 -14.86 18.35 -12.08
N VAL A 527 -13.55 18.19 -11.81
CA VAL A 527 -12.94 18.70 -10.58
C VAL A 527 -12.47 20.15 -10.69
N GLY A 528 -12.57 20.78 -11.87
CA GLY A 528 -12.13 22.16 -12.12
C GLY A 528 -10.61 22.31 -12.32
N GLY A 529 -9.92 21.25 -12.73
CA GLY A 529 -8.47 21.27 -12.98
C GLY A 529 -7.62 21.44 -11.71
N PHE A 530 -6.44 22.04 -11.85
CA PHE A 530 -5.53 22.30 -10.73
C PHE A 530 -5.90 23.60 -10.00
N ASP A 531 -5.77 23.62 -8.67
CA ASP A 531 -5.98 24.82 -7.86
C ASP A 531 -4.80 25.80 -8.02
N GLU A 532 -4.91 26.70 -8.99
CA GLU A 532 -3.88 27.70 -9.30
C GLU A 532 -3.81 28.86 -8.29
N HIS A 533 -4.78 28.98 -7.38
CA HIS A 533 -4.83 30.06 -6.38
C HIS A 533 -4.16 29.66 -5.07
N ASN A 534 -4.46 28.48 -4.55
CA ASN A 534 -3.93 28.02 -3.27
C ASN A 534 -2.70 27.11 -3.41
N LEU A 535 -2.53 26.44 -4.56
CA LEU A 535 -1.51 25.41 -4.78
C LEU A 535 -0.76 25.66 -6.10
N ALA A 536 -0.13 26.82 -6.24
CA ALA A 536 0.54 27.22 -7.46
C ALA A 536 1.70 26.28 -7.85
N ILE A 537 2.40 25.64 -6.90
CA ILE A 537 3.59 24.84 -7.20
C ILE A 537 3.68 23.51 -6.41
N ALA A 538 3.35 23.47 -5.11
CA ALA A 538 3.37 22.22 -4.33
C ALA A 538 1.98 21.65 -4.14
N PHE A 539 1.93 20.32 -3.96
CA PHE A 539 0.75 19.56 -3.54
C PHE A 539 -0.49 19.66 -4.44
N ASN A 540 -0.39 20.34 -5.60
CA ASN A 540 -1.48 20.45 -6.56
C ASN A 540 -1.93 19.09 -7.10
N ASP A 541 -0.99 18.18 -7.35
CA ASP A 541 -1.24 16.79 -7.73
C ASP A 541 -1.93 15.99 -6.61
N ILE A 542 -1.54 16.23 -5.36
CA ILE A 542 -2.17 15.61 -4.18
C ILE A 542 -3.62 16.08 -4.04
N ASP A 543 -3.85 17.39 -4.06
CA ASP A 543 -5.19 17.98 -3.96
C ASP A 543 -6.09 17.52 -5.12
N LEU A 544 -5.57 17.46 -6.35
CA LEU A 544 -6.29 16.91 -7.49
C LEU A 544 -6.72 15.46 -7.22
N CYS A 545 -5.80 14.58 -6.83
CA CYS A 545 -6.11 13.18 -6.55
C CYS A 545 -7.17 13.04 -5.45
N LEU A 546 -7.08 13.86 -4.38
CA LEU A 546 -8.05 13.86 -3.29
C LEU A 546 -9.44 14.38 -3.74
N ARG A 547 -9.51 15.42 -4.58
CA ARG A 547 -10.78 15.87 -5.19
C ARG A 547 -11.40 14.82 -6.10
N VAL A 548 -10.60 14.18 -6.94
CA VAL A 548 -11.07 13.09 -7.83
C VAL A 548 -11.60 11.92 -7.00
N ARG A 549 -10.93 11.57 -5.90
CA ARG A 549 -11.42 10.55 -4.96
C ARG A 549 -12.70 10.96 -4.25
N ALA A 550 -12.87 12.24 -3.90
CA ALA A 550 -14.10 12.75 -3.30
C ALA A 550 -15.32 12.64 -4.24
N LEU A 551 -15.10 12.53 -5.57
CA LEU A 551 -16.15 12.20 -6.56
C LEU A 551 -16.40 10.69 -6.72
N GLY A 552 -15.74 9.84 -5.92
CA GLY A 552 -15.92 8.38 -5.94
C GLY A 552 -14.98 7.63 -6.90
N TYR A 553 -14.08 8.32 -7.61
CA TYR A 553 -13.10 7.68 -8.49
C TYR A 553 -11.88 7.17 -7.72
N ARG A 554 -11.17 6.21 -8.32
CA ARG A 554 -9.94 5.64 -7.76
C ARG A 554 -8.70 6.30 -8.37
N THR A 555 -7.65 6.44 -7.56
CA THR A 555 -6.31 6.74 -8.04
C THR A 555 -5.51 5.43 -8.08
N VAL A 556 -5.04 5.05 -9.26
CA VAL A 556 -4.30 3.81 -9.51
C VAL A 556 -2.84 4.13 -9.82
N TRP A 557 -1.93 3.35 -9.24
CA TRP A 557 -0.52 3.38 -9.61
C TRP A 557 -0.15 2.06 -10.30
N THR A 558 0.55 2.14 -11.43
CA THR A 558 1.05 0.96 -12.15
C THR A 558 2.58 0.92 -12.17
N PRO A 559 3.20 -0.23 -11.81
CA PRO A 559 4.65 -0.42 -11.93
C PRO A 559 5.09 -0.65 -13.38
N TRP A 560 4.16 -0.82 -14.32
CA TRP A 560 4.42 -1.23 -15.71
C TRP A 560 4.53 -0.07 -16.70
N ALA A 561 4.32 1.16 -16.22
CA ALA A 561 4.67 2.39 -16.92
C ALA A 561 5.90 3.00 -16.24
N GLU A 562 7.09 2.78 -16.81
CA GLU A 562 8.35 3.17 -16.20
C GLU A 562 9.00 4.35 -16.92
N LEU A 563 9.40 5.36 -16.15
CA LEU A 563 10.13 6.53 -16.63
C LEU A 563 11.28 6.89 -15.68
N TYR A 564 12.32 7.51 -16.21
CA TYR A 564 13.27 8.26 -15.40
C TYR A 564 12.75 9.69 -15.19
N HIS A 565 13.00 10.28 -14.03
CA HIS A 565 12.68 11.68 -13.77
C HIS A 565 13.79 12.36 -12.96
N ARG A 566 14.35 13.44 -13.50
CA ARG A 566 15.47 14.20 -12.90
C ARG A 566 14.95 15.30 -11.99
N GLU A 567 14.45 14.91 -10.81
CA GLU A 567 13.80 15.82 -9.84
C GLU A 567 14.58 17.12 -9.59
N GLY A 568 13.88 18.24 -9.61
CA GLY A 568 14.46 19.53 -9.26
C GLY A 568 15.47 20.06 -10.27
N ALA A 569 15.73 19.35 -11.38
CA ALA A 569 16.54 19.89 -12.46
C ALA A 569 15.93 21.21 -12.94
N SER A 570 14.60 21.31 -13.07
CA SER A 570 13.88 22.51 -13.48
C SER A 570 13.57 23.54 -12.38
N ARG A 571 13.74 23.21 -11.08
CA ARG A 571 13.32 24.07 -9.95
C ARG A 571 14.51 24.69 -9.20
N GLY A 572 14.38 25.96 -8.78
CA GLY A 572 15.42 26.67 -8.00
C GLY A 572 15.57 26.17 -6.55
N ALA A 573 16.76 26.36 -5.96
CA ALA A 573 17.16 25.79 -4.66
C ALA A 573 16.33 26.27 -3.45
N ASP A 574 15.76 27.48 -3.50
CA ASP A 574 15.09 28.13 -2.35
C ASP A 574 13.57 27.84 -2.27
N TYR A 575 13.08 26.88 -3.06
CA TYR A 575 11.65 26.58 -3.15
C TYR A 575 11.02 26.17 -1.82
N LEU A 576 11.67 25.24 -1.11
CA LEU A 576 11.17 24.63 0.12
C LEU A 576 11.19 25.56 1.34
N THR A 577 11.93 26.67 1.25
CA THR A 577 12.03 27.68 2.33
C THR A 577 11.19 28.91 2.06
N SER A 578 10.44 28.94 0.94
CA SER A 578 9.62 30.09 0.56
C SER A 578 8.35 30.24 1.44
N PRO A 579 7.89 31.48 1.72
CA PRO A 579 6.62 31.71 2.42
C PRO A 579 5.41 31.07 1.74
N ARG A 580 5.42 30.99 0.40
CA ARG A 580 4.40 30.29 -0.39
C ARG A 580 4.30 28.82 -0.01
N PHE A 581 5.43 28.11 0.12
CA PHE A 581 5.42 26.69 0.47
C PHE A 581 4.76 26.45 1.84
N ALA A 582 5.01 27.34 2.82
CA ALA A 582 4.33 27.29 4.11
C ALA A 582 2.81 27.53 3.99
N GLN A 583 2.38 28.43 3.10
CA GLN A 583 0.96 28.67 2.81
C GLN A 583 0.29 27.46 2.16
N GLU A 584 0.95 26.82 1.19
CA GLU A 584 0.47 25.60 0.52
C GLU A 584 0.34 24.43 1.52
N ILE A 585 1.31 24.26 2.44
CA ILE A 585 1.20 23.30 3.55
C ILE A 585 -0.01 23.61 4.43
N ALA A 586 -0.19 24.88 4.82
CA ALA A 586 -1.29 25.29 5.68
C ALA A 586 -2.66 25.09 5.01
N TYR A 587 -2.74 25.30 3.70
CA TYR A 587 -3.93 24.99 2.91
C TYR A 587 -4.23 23.49 2.92
N MET A 588 -3.26 22.64 2.59
CA MET A 588 -3.44 21.18 2.60
C MET A 588 -3.90 20.66 3.97
N LYS A 589 -3.25 21.13 5.05
CA LYS A 589 -3.61 20.74 6.42
C LYS A 589 -5.00 21.19 6.83
N ARG A 590 -5.47 22.34 6.35
CA ARG A 590 -6.82 22.83 6.63
C ARG A 590 -7.88 22.09 5.82
N ARG A 591 -7.63 21.91 4.51
CA ARG A 591 -8.61 21.37 3.56
C ARG A 591 -8.78 19.86 3.72
N TRP A 592 -7.69 19.13 3.94
CA TRP A 592 -7.65 17.66 3.91
C TRP A 592 -7.29 17.05 5.27
N ALA A 593 -7.60 17.74 6.36
CA ALA A 593 -7.19 17.35 7.72
C ALA A 593 -7.55 15.88 8.05
N SER A 594 -8.75 15.43 7.66
CA SER A 594 -9.25 14.07 7.85
C SER A 594 -8.41 13.03 7.09
N GLU A 595 -8.18 13.28 5.81
CA GLU A 595 -7.45 12.39 4.90
C GLU A 595 -5.98 12.30 5.29
N LEU A 596 -5.37 13.43 5.68
CA LEU A 596 -4.00 13.47 6.19
C LEU A 596 -3.84 12.72 7.52
N ALA A 597 -4.88 12.64 8.34
CA ALA A 597 -4.85 11.90 9.60
C ALA A 597 -4.98 10.38 9.38
N ALA A 598 -5.75 9.97 8.38
CA ALA A 598 -6.09 8.57 8.11
C ALA A 598 -6.11 8.27 6.60
N ASP A 599 -4.94 8.00 6.02
CA ASP A 599 -4.83 7.49 4.66
C ASP A 599 -5.29 6.02 4.61
N PRO A 600 -6.33 5.65 3.83
CA PRO A 600 -6.83 4.28 3.77
C PRO A 600 -5.83 3.30 3.16
N PHE A 601 -4.82 3.76 2.41
CA PHE A 601 -3.82 2.91 1.78
C PHE A 601 -2.53 2.75 2.63
N TYR A 602 -2.55 3.26 3.86
CA TYR A 602 -1.43 3.21 4.80
C TYR A 602 -1.84 2.88 6.24
N ASN A 603 -1.39 1.72 6.73
CA ASN A 603 -1.82 1.17 8.00
C ASN A 603 -1.44 2.06 9.21
N PRO A 604 -2.32 2.24 10.21
CA PRO A 604 -2.06 3.07 11.39
C PRO A 604 -0.96 2.52 12.33
N ASN A 605 -0.54 1.27 12.17
CA ASN A 605 0.60 0.68 12.87
C ASN A 605 1.95 1.09 12.26
N LEU A 606 1.94 1.84 11.15
CA LEU A 606 3.13 2.35 10.47
C LEU A 606 3.33 3.86 10.68
N THR A 607 4.59 4.28 10.72
CA THR A 607 4.97 5.67 11.05
C THR A 607 4.67 6.64 9.91
N LEU A 608 4.22 7.85 10.24
CA LEU A 608 4.11 8.97 9.30
C LEU A 608 5.39 9.82 9.24
N THR A 609 6.46 9.42 9.93
CA THR A 609 7.72 10.19 9.96
C THR A 609 8.72 9.77 8.88
N GLY A 610 8.42 8.75 8.09
CA GLY A 610 9.31 8.25 7.05
C GLY A 610 8.58 7.45 5.97
N GLU A 611 9.26 7.19 4.87
CA GLU A 611 8.69 6.63 3.63
C GLU A 611 8.88 5.09 3.50
N ASP A 612 9.43 4.46 4.54
CA ASP A 612 9.98 3.10 4.53
C ASP A 612 9.10 2.01 5.19
N PHE A 613 7.84 2.33 5.53
CA PHE A 613 6.91 1.41 6.22
C PHE A 613 7.47 0.90 7.55
N GLU A 614 8.17 1.75 8.30
CA GLU A 614 8.63 1.42 9.65
C GLU A 614 7.46 1.43 10.65
N LEU A 615 7.61 0.69 11.75
CA LEU A 615 6.62 0.61 12.82
C LEU A 615 6.41 1.98 13.48
N SER A 616 5.16 2.31 13.80
CA SER A 616 4.81 3.47 14.62
C SER A 616 4.97 3.16 16.11
N PHE A 617 5.59 4.08 16.86
CA PHE A 617 5.76 3.99 18.32
C PHE A 617 5.26 5.30 18.97
N PRO A 618 4.01 5.37 19.48
CA PRO A 618 2.97 4.34 19.50
C PRO A 618 2.24 4.16 18.15
N PRO A 619 1.50 3.05 17.97
CA PRO A 619 0.50 2.91 16.92
C PRO A 619 -0.50 4.05 16.91
N ARG A 620 -1.00 4.41 15.72
CA ARG A 620 -2.04 5.43 15.53
C ARG A 620 -3.47 4.87 15.62
N VAL A 621 -3.59 3.59 16.01
CA VAL A 621 -4.87 2.89 16.21
C VAL A 621 -5.13 2.73 17.71
N VAL A 622 -6.39 2.90 18.11
CA VAL A 622 -6.85 2.71 19.48
C VAL A 622 -7.36 1.28 19.66
N LYS A 623 -7.11 0.70 20.84
CA LYS A 623 -7.61 -0.63 21.20
C LYS A 623 -9.14 -0.65 21.35
N PRO A 624 -9.79 -1.71 20.84
CA PRO A 624 -11.16 -2.13 21.05
C PRO A 624 -11.89 -1.46 22.18
N TRP A 625 -11.38 -1.84 23.34
CA TRP A 625 -11.96 -1.73 24.65
C TRP A 625 -11.56 -0.46 25.41
N ARG A 626 -10.83 0.45 24.76
CA ARG A 626 -10.43 1.75 25.33
C ARG A 626 -11.22 2.92 24.76
N VAL A 627 -12.10 2.67 23.80
CA VAL A 627 -13.01 3.69 23.29
C VAL A 627 -14.12 3.88 24.33
N CYS A 628 -14.22 5.10 24.88
CA CYS A 628 -15.20 5.48 25.90
C CYS A 628 -16.62 5.48 25.33
#